data_AF-A0A9P4DPE4-F1
#
_entry.id   AF-A0A9P4DPE4-F1
#
_cell.length_a   1.000
_cell.length_b   1.000
_cell.length_c   1.000
_cell.angle_alpha   90.00
_cell.angle_beta   90.00
_cell.angle_gamma   90.00
#
_symmetry.space_group_name_H-M   'P 1'
#
loop_
_entity.id
_entity.type
_entity.pdbx_description
1 polymer ?
#
loop_
_entity_poly.entity_id
_entity_poly.type
_entity_poly.pdbx_seq_one_letter_code
_entity_poly.pdbx_strand_id
1 'polypeptide(L)'
;MLRFARLLRLTNTMKEFEFTRYVVPLRDRMFRYAQSLLLCADEAEDVTHDLLERLWTERGRLDGCRDIASFVMAAVRNRCYDCLRLRRADGRRNNAVAGWAERATTGDAEGWEARDLVRRAMAELPGRQREVLYLKDIEGYPTREIAGMVACDEAQVRVILSRARNALRGILKKMMDDERAERTD
;
A
#
# COMPACT_ATOMS: atom_id res chain seq x y z
N MET A 1 -18.27 -7.91 -4.72
CA MET A 1 -18.56 -8.19 -6.13
C MET A 1 -19.05 -6.92 -6.81
N LEU A 2 -18.17 -6.20 -7.52
CA LEU A 2 -18.61 -5.16 -8.45
C LEU A 2 -18.66 -5.80 -9.84
N ARG A 3 -19.87 -5.98 -10.36
CA ARG A 3 -20.12 -6.51 -11.71
C ARG A 3 -19.72 -5.42 -12.71
N PHE A 4 -18.59 -5.62 -13.38
CA PHE A 4 -18.10 -4.77 -14.46
C PHE A 4 -18.80 -5.14 -15.76
N ALA A 5 -20.02 -4.64 -15.93
CA ALA A 5 -20.75 -4.79 -17.18
C ALA A 5 -20.06 -3.98 -18.29
N ARG A 6 -19.73 -4.71 -19.36
CA ARG A 6 -19.17 -4.26 -20.63
C ARG A 6 -20.19 -3.37 -21.34
N LEU A 7 -19.82 -2.12 -21.63
CA LEU A 7 -20.54 -1.26 -22.57
C LEU A 7 -19.52 -0.54 -23.43
N LEU A 8 -19.52 -0.89 -24.72
CA LEU A 8 -18.86 -0.17 -25.79
C LEU A 8 -19.32 1.29 -25.75
N ARG A 9 -18.42 2.19 -25.31
CA ARG A 9 -18.43 3.60 -25.72
C ARG A 9 -17.03 3.92 -26.22
N LEU A 10 -16.86 3.81 -27.53
CA LEU A 10 -15.82 4.56 -28.23
C LEU A 10 -16.27 6.02 -28.18
N THR A 11 -15.66 6.81 -27.28
CA THR A 11 -15.51 8.27 -27.42
C THR A 11 -14.64 8.77 -26.27
N ASN A 12 -13.38 9.01 -26.60
CA ASN A 12 -12.32 9.66 -25.82
C ASN A 12 -11.51 8.82 -24.82
N THR A 13 -11.05 7.63 -25.22
CA THR A 13 -10.03 6.85 -24.50
C THR A 13 -8.79 7.67 -24.17
N MET A 14 -8.38 7.70 -22.90
CA MET A 14 -7.10 8.28 -22.44
C MET A 14 -5.95 7.98 -23.41
N LYS A 15 -5.28 9.05 -23.86
CA LYS A 15 -4.15 8.93 -24.79
C LYS A 15 -2.91 8.43 -24.08
N GLU A 16 -1.98 7.86 -24.85
CA GLU A 16 -0.70 7.35 -24.33
C GLU A 16 0.05 8.41 -23.51
N PHE A 17 0.16 9.63 -24.02
CA PHE A 17 0.81 10.73 -23.31
C PHE A 17 0.15 11.05 -21.95
N GLU A 18 -1.18 10.98 -21.86
CA GLU A 18 -1.89 11.23 -20.60
C GLU A 18 -1.64 10.10 -19.60
N PHE A 19 -1.64 8.85 -20.07
CA PHE A 19 -1.31 7.70 -19.24
C PHE A 19 0.11 7.79 -18.69
N THR A 20 1.09 8.07 -19.56
CA THR A 20 2.50 8.25 -19.18
C THR A 20 2.67 9.43 -18.21
N ARG A 21 1.87 10.48 -18.33
CA ARG A 21 1.94 11.65 -17.45
C ARG A 21 1.30 11.42 -16.08
N TYR A 22 0.18 10.69 -16.01
CA TYR A 22 -0.62 10.62 -14.78
C TYR A 22 -0.57 9.26 -14.06
N VAL A 23 -0.33 8.16 -14.77
CA VAL A 23 -0.37 6.80 -14.20
C VAL A 23 1.03 6.26 -13.96
N VAL A 24 1.94 6.35 -14.95
CA VAL A 24 3.31 5.79 -14.82
C VAL A 24 4.06 6.34 -13.60
N PRO A 25 4.00 7.64 -13.25
CA PRO A 25 4.67 8.15 -12.05
C PRO A 25 4.13 7.59 -10.74
N LEU A 26 2.95 6.95 -10.74
CA LEU A 26 2.38 6.30 -9.57
C LEU A 26 2.98 4.92 -9.31
N ARG A 27 3.75 4.34 -10.24
CA ARG A 27 4.31 2.98 -10.11
C ARG A 27 5.00 2.75 -8.76
N ASP A 28 5.87 3.66 -8.35
CA ASP A 28 6.63 3.48 -7.10
C ASP A 28 5.75 3.62 -5.85
N ARG A 29 4.66 4.40 -5.93
CA ARG A 29 3.65 4.51 -4.87
C ARG A 29 2.80 3.25 -4.81
N MET A 30 2.40 2.71 -5.97
CA MET A 30 1.68 1.45 -6.10
C MET A 30 2.48 0.31 -5.47
N PHE A 31 3.76 0.19 -5.84
CA PHE A 31 4.67 -0.84 -5.32
C PHE A 31 4.83 -0.72 -3.80
N ARG A 32 5.19 0.46 -3.28
CA ARG A 32 5.41 0.63 -1.84
C ARG A 32 4.13 0.40 -1.03
N TYR A 33 2.97 0.79 -1.56
CA TYR A 33 1.71 0.53 -0.91
C TYR A 33 1.36 -0.96 -0.92
N ALA A 34 1.47 -1.63 -2.07
CA ALA A 34 1.28 -3.07 -2.18
C ALA A 34 2.21 -3.84 -1.23
N GLN A 35 3.47 -3.46 -1.17
CA GLN A 35 4.47 -4.04 -0.28
C GLN A 35 4.09 -3.86 1.19
N SER A 36 3.57 -2.68 1.58
CA SER A 36 3.11 -2.45 2.95
C SER A 36 1.95 -3.38 3.33
N LEU A 37 1.05 -3.69 2.40
CA LEU A 37 -0.13 -4.53 2.65
C LEU A 37 0.22 -6.02 2.63
N LEU A 38 1.02 -6.45 1.65
CA LEU A 38 1.34 -7.86 1.40
C LEU A 38 2.54 -8.35 2.19
N LEU A 39 3.41 -7.42 2.63
CA LEU A 39 4.68 -7.71 3.27
C LEU A 39 5.51 -8.73 2.45
N CYS A 40 5.53 -8.56 1.14
CA CYS A 40 6.27 -9.40 0.21
C CYS A 40 6.61 -8.54 -1.00
N ALA A 41 7.90 -8.36 -1.27
CA ALA A 41 8.35 -7.53 -2.39
C ALA A 41 7.96 -8.12 -3.74
N ASP A 42 8.06 -9.44 -3.90
CA ASP A 42 7.78 -10.10 -5.18
C ASP A 42 6.29 -10.04 -5.51
N GLU A 43 5.40 -10.36 -4.56
CA GLU A 43 3.96 -10.18 -4.80
C GLU A 43 3.56 -8.71 -4.98
N ALA A 44 4.27 -7.77 -4.36
CA ALA A 44 4.02 -6.35 -4.57
C ALA A 44 4.41 -5.90 -5.98
N GLU A 45 5.51 -6.42 -6.52
CA GLU A 45 5.93 -6.20 -7.91
C GLU A 45 4.90 -6.79 -8.87
N ASP A 46 4.47 -8.04 -8.64
CA ASP A 46 3.44 -8.71 -9.45
C ASP A 46 2.14 -7.89 -9.47
N VAL A 47 1.66 -7.45 -8.30
CA VAL A 47 0.46 -6.60 -8.20
C VAL A 47 0.63 -5.28 -8.96
N THR A 48 1.81 -4.67 -8.87
CA THR A 48 2.10 -3.40 -9.53
C THR A 48 2.09 -3.57 -11.06
N HIS A 49 2.75 -4.62 -11.54
CA HIS A 49 2.85 -4.94 -12.95
C HIS A 49 1.49 -5.28 -13.56
N ASP A 50 0.77 -6.25 -12.97
CA ASP A 50 -0.58 -6.66 -13.38
C ASP A 50 -1.52 -5.45 -13.47
N LEU A 51 -1.44 -4.56 -12.48
CA LEU A 51 -2.33 -3.42 -12.42
C LEU A 51 -1.98 -2.36 -13.47
N LEU A 52 -0.70 -2.11 -13.75
CA LEU A 52 -0.30 -1.20 -14.82
C LEU A 52 -0.75 -1.70 -16.19
N GLU A 53 -0.56 -2.99 -16.49
CA GLU A 53 -1.04 -3.60 -17.74
C GLU A 53 -2.56 -3.49 -17.87
N ARG A 54 -3.27 -3.77 -16.77
CA ARG A 54 -4.72 -3.66 -16.74
C ARG A 54 -5.20 -2.23 -16.92
N LEU A 55 -4.58 -1.27 -16.22
CA LEU A 55 -4.91 0.15 -16.32
C LEU A 55 -4.64 0.67 -17.73
N TRP A 56 -3.58 0.20 -18.39
CA TRP A 56 -3.29 0.52 -19.78
C TRP A 56 -4.37 -0.02 -20.73
N THR A 57 -4.74 -1.29 -20.56
CA THR A 57 -5.73 -1.98 -21.39
C THR A 57 -7.13 -1.38 -21.21
N GLU A 58 -7.49 -1.03 -19.98
CA GLU A 58 -8.78 -0.44 -19.62
C GLU A 58 -8.72 1.09 -19.45
N ARG A 59 -7.73 1.78 -20.03
CA ARG A 59 -7.47 3.22 -19.76
C ARG A 59 -8.63 4.15 -20.10
N GLY A 60 -9.54 3.74 -20.99
CA GLY A 60 -10.77 4.50 -21.27
C GLY A 60 -11.73 4.60 -20.07
N ARG A 61 -11.47 3.85 -18.99
CA ARG A 61 -12.21 3.96 -17.74
C ARG A 61 -11.67 5.05 -16.81
N LEU A 62 -10.46 5.53 -17.10
CA LEU A 62 -9.83 6.63 -16.36
C LEU A 62 -10.32 7.99 -16.88
N ASP A 63 -11.03 8.01 -18.00
CA ASP A 63 -11.58 9.23 -18.59
C ASP A 63 -12.61 9.86 -17.64
N GLY A 64 -12.43 11.15 -17.34
CA GLY A 64 -13.27 11.88 -16.40
C GLY A 64 -13.09 11.46 -14.93
N CYS A 65 -12.09 10.62 -14.61
CA CYS A 65 -11.72 10.35 -13.23
C CYS A 65 -11.15 11.62 -12.60
N ARG A 66 -11.85 12.16 -11.60
CA ARG A 66 -11.44 13.39 -10.90
C ARG A 66 -10.10 13.25 -10.18
N ASP A 67 -9.81 12.05 -9.67
CA ASP A 67 -8.56 11.76 -8.98
C ASP A 67 -8.06 10.36 -9.36
N ILE A 68 -7.19 10.33 -10.37
CA ILE A 68 -6.55 9.12 -10.88
C ILE A 68 -5.72 8.46 -9.77
N ALA A 69 -5.02 9.23 -8.94
CA ALA A 69 -4.17 8.66 -7.89
C ALA A 69 -5.00 7.90 -6.87
N SER A 70 -6.05 8.53 -6.34
CA SER A 70 -6.97 7.85 -5.40
C SER A 70 -7.60 6.60 -5.99
N PHE A 71 -8.00 6.65 -7.27
CA PHE A 71 -8.55 5.49 -7.98
C PHE A 71 -7.52 4.35 -8.08
N VAL A 72 -6.29 4.66 -8.50
CA VAL A 72 -5.20 3.69 -8.65
C VAL A 72 -4.85 3.07 -7.29
N MET A 73 -4.73 3.86 -6.23
CA MET A 73 -4.43 3.34 -4.89
C MET A 73 -5.56 2.45 -4.35
N ALA A 74 -6.83 2.78 -4.61
CA ALA A 74 -7.95 1.90 -4.30
C ALA A 74 -7.90 0.59 -5.10
N ALA A 75 -7.46 0.63 -6.36
CA ALA A 75 -7.30 -0.57 -7.18
C ALA A 75 -6.15 -1.47 -6.70
N VAL A 76 -5.01 -0.89 -6.30
CA VAL A 76 -3.89 -1.59 -5.65
C VAL A 76 -4.39 -2.32 -4.39
N ARG A 77 -5.08 -1.58 -3.51
CA ARG A 77 -5.68 -2.14 -2.29
C ARG A 77 -6.51 -3.38 -2.60
N ASN A 78 -7.47 -3.27 -3.53
CA ASN A 78 -8.38 -4.37 -3.86
C ASN A 78 -7.61 -5.60 -4.34
N ARG A 79 -6.62 -5.41 -5.22
CA ARG A 79 -5.78 -6.50 -5.71
C ARG A 79 -4.99 -7.16 -4.59
N CYS A 80 -4.39 -6.39 -3.68
CA CYS A 80 -3.69 -6.93 -2.51
C CYS A 80 -4.62 -7.75 -1.60
N TYR A 81 -5.83 -7.26 -1.33
CA TYR A 81 -6.80 -8.00 -0.52
C TYR A 81 -7.29 -9.29 -1.19
N ASP A 82 -7.37 -9.33 -2.52
CA ASP A 82 -7.62 -10.56 -3.27
C ASP A 82 -6.45 -11.55 -3.10
N CYS A 83 -5.19 -11.11 -3.22
CA CYS A 83 -4.02 -11.95 -2.95
C CYS A 83 -4.03 -12.50 -1.51
N LEU A 84 -4.30 -11.65 -0.51
CA LEU A 84 -4.42 -12.05 0.90
C LEU A 84 -5.58 -13.02 1.14
N ARG A 85 -6.66 -12.94 0.36
CA ARG A 85 -7.78 -13.88 0.43
C ARG A 85 -7.39 -15.25 -0.14
N LEU A 86 -6.69 -15.27 -1.26
CA LEU A 86 -6.17 -16.50 -1.88
C LEU A 86 -5.12 -17.19 -1.01
N ARG A 87 -4.16 -16.44 -0.45
CA ARG A 87 -3.15 -16.95 0.50
C ARG A 87 -3.79 -17.71 1.68
N ARG A 88 -4.88 -17.16 2.24
CA ARG A 88 -5.62 -17.79 3.33
C ARG A 88 -6.31 -19.08 2.90
N ALA A 89 -6.84 -19.13 1.68
CA ALA A 89 -7.47 -20.33 1.13
C ALA A 89 -6.45 -21.45 0.87
N ASP A 90 -5.25 -21.10 0.41
CA ASP A 90 -4.16 -22.04 0.13
C ASP A 90 -3.43 -22.54 1.40
N GLY A 91 -3.79 -22.05 2.59
CA GLY A 91 -3.13 -22.43 3.86
C GLY A 91 -1.68 -21.95 3.98
N ARG A 92 -1.21 -21.06 3.09
CA ARG A 92 0.14 -20.49 3.17
C ARG A 92 0.24 -19.61 4.44
N ARG A 93 1.06 -20.04 5.41
CA ARG A 93 1.36 -19.23 6.60
C ARG A 93 2.07 -17.94 6.19
N ASN A 94 1.71 -16.87 6.89
CA ASN A 94 2.18 -15.51 6.63
C ASN A 94 3.65 -15.36 7.09
N ASN A 95 4.63 -15.91 6.36
CA ASN A 95 6.08 -15.67 6.59
C ASN A 95 6.52 -14.27 6.12
N ALA A 96 5.63 -13.29 6.22
CA ALA A 96 5.69 -12.04 5.48
C ALA A 96 6.70 -11.03 6.08
N VAL A 97 7.22 -11.28 7.29
CA VAL A 97 8.23 -10.38 7.88
C VAL A 97 9.57 -10.44 7.11
N ALA A 98 9.92 -11.60 6.54
CA ALA A 98 11.18 -11.78 5.82
C ALA A 98 11.22 -10.99 4.49
N GLY A 99 10.14 -11.00 3.72
CA GLY A 99 10.11 -10.43 2.35
C GLY A 99 10.00 -8.91 2.28
N TRP A 100 9.71 -8.21 3.38
CA TRP A 100 9.74 -6.75 3.37
C TRP A 100 11.18 -6.20 3.47
N ALA A 101 12.13 -6.96 4.01
CA ALA A 101 13.46 -6.46 4.36
C ALA A 101 14.41 -6.23 3.19
N GLU A 102 14.15 -6.87 2.05
CA GLU A 102 15.22 -7.16 1.09
C GLU A 102 15.41 -6.11 -0.02
N ARG A 103 14.60 -5.06 -0.09
CA ARG A 103 14.65 -4.08 -1.20
C ARG A 103 14.53 -2.61 -0.77
N ALA A 104 15.32 -2.19 0.22
CA ALA A 104 15.56 -0.77 0.48
C ALA A 104 16.91 -0.34 -0.12
N THR A 105 16.86 0.51 -1.14
CA THR A 105 18.01 1.05 -1.88
C THR A 105 19.02 1.75 -0.97
N THR A 106 20.29 1.55 -1.32
CA THR A 106 21.51 2.07 -0.70
C THR A 106 21.53 3.60 -0.62
N GLY A 107 21.68 4.14 0.59
CA GLY A 107 21.94 5.55 0.87
C GLY A 107 22.02 5.79 2.38
N ASP A 108 23.02 6.56 2.82
CA ASP A 108 23.40 6.92 4.21
C ASP A 108 23.08 5.88 5.29
N ALA A 109 24.11 5.22 5.83
CA ALA A 109 23.97 4.14 6.81
C ALA A 109 23.05 4.50 8.00
N GLU A 110 23.17 5.71 8.55
CA GLU A 110 22.33 6.18 9.67
C GLU A 110 20.87 6.43 9.26
N GLY A 111 20.65 7.00 8.08
CA GLY A 111 19.30 7.23 7.54
C GLY A 111 18.61 5.93 7.12
N TRP A 112 19.40 4.93 6.71
CA TRP A 112 18.94 3.59 6.36
C TRP A 112 18.48 2.82 7.60
N GLU A 113 19.25 2.85 8.69
CA GLU A 113 18.88 2.20 9.97
C GLU A 113 17.53 2.70 10.51
N ALA A 114 17.34 4.02 10.56
CA ALA A 114 16.08 4.59 11.04
C ALA A 114 14.87 4.23 10.14
N ARG A 115 15.06 4.24 8.81
CA ARG A 115 14.02 3.83 7.87
C ARG A 115 13.70 2.35 7.97
N ASP A 116 14.72 1.51 8.15
CA ASP A 116 14.56 0.08 8.32
C ASP A 116 13.80 -0.26 9.59
N LEU A 117 14.11 0.41 10.70
CA LEU A 117 13.40 0.26 11.96
C LEU A 117 11.92 0.62 11.82
N VAL A 118 11.59 1.77 11.22
CA VAL A 118 10.19 2.17 10.97
C VAL A 118 9.47 1.16 10.08
N ARG A 119 10.17 0.67 9.05
CA ARG A 119 9.68 -0.37 8.15
C ARG A 119 9.36 -1.64 8.93
N ARG A 120 10.29 -2.21 9.71
CA ARG A 120 10.03 -3.38 10.56
C ARG A 120 8.88 -3.14 11.55
N ALA A 121 8.83 -1.98 12.21
CA ALA A 121 7.78 -1.67 13.18
C ALA A 121 6.39 -1.59 12.54
N MET A 122 6.29 -0.99 11.34
CA MET A 122 5.04 -0.99 10.57
C MET A 122 4.59 -2.42 10.22
N ALA A 123 5.49 -3.40 10.16
CA ALA A 123 5.21 -4.78 9.74
C ALA A 123 4.47 -5.55 10.81
N GLU A 124 4.72 -5.18 12.06
CA GLU A 124 4.08 -5.75 13.24
C GLU A 124 2.67 -5.19 13.47
N LEU A 125 2.35 -4.03 12.86
CA LEU A 125 1.01 -3.48 12.98
C LEU A 125 -0.05 -4.41 12.37
N PRO A 126 -1.25 -4.50 12.97
CA PRO A 126 -2.39 -5.15 12.34
C PRO A 126 -2.68 -4.55 10.96
N GLY A 127 -3.01 -5.38 9.98
CA GLY A 127 -3.12 -4.95 8.57
C GLY A 127 -4.00 -3.71 8.35
N ARG A 128 -5.15 -3.61 9.01
CA ARG A 128 -6.05 -2.45 8.90
C ARG A 128 -5.47 -1.17 9.52
N GLN A 129 -4.69 -1.29 10.60
CA GLN A 129 -4.01 -0.16 11.22
C GLN A 129 -2.89 0.34 10.33
N ARG A 130 -2.07 -0.58 9.81
CA ARG A 130 -0.99 -0.29 8.88
C ARG A 130 -1.49 0.40 7.61
N GLU A 131 -2.55 -0.14 7.01
CA GLU A 131 -3.16 0.40 5.80
C GLU A 131 -3.59 1.86 5.98
N VAL A 132 -4.38 2.14 7.01
CA VAL A 132 -4.91 3.48 7.27
C VAL A 132 -3.79 4.46 7.63
N LEU A 133 -2.80 4.00 8.41
CA LEU A 133 -1.63 4.80 8.76
C LEU A 133 -0.78 5.12 7.53
N TYR A 134 -0.55 4.15 6.64
CA TYR A 134 0.19 4.33 5.40
C TYR A 134 -0.49 5.37 4.50
N LEU A 135 -1.78 5.21 4.24
CA LEU A 135 -2.53 6.15 3.41
C LEU A 135 -2.52 7.58 3.97
N LYS A 136 -2.51 7.73 5.30
CA LYS A 136 -2.54 9.05 5.94
C LYS A 136 -1.17 9.69 6.08
N ASP A 137 -0.23 8.98 6.68
CA ASP A 137 1.04 9.56 7.15
C ASP A 137 2.17 9.37 6.12
N ILE A 138 2.03 8.45 5.15
CA ILE A 138 3.00 8.25 4.05
C ILE A 138 2.48 8.84 2.73
N GLU A 139 1.24 8.54 2.35
CA GLU A 139 0.66 9.01 1.09
C GLU A 139 -0.02 10.38 1.20
N GLY A 140 -0.32 10.84 2.42
CA GLY A 140 -0.87 12.18 2.66
C GLY A 140 -2.37 12.35 2.38
N TYR A 141 -3.12 11.26 2.15
CA TYR A 141 -4.53 11.36 1.79
C TYR A 141 -5.39 12.00 2.90
N PRO A 142 -6.43 12.79 2.55
CA PRO A 142 -7.38 13.30 3.51
C PRO A 142 -8.27 12.17 4.06
N THR A 143 -8.74 12.32 5.29
CA THR A 143 -9.52 11.28 5.99
C THR A 143 -10.76 10.84 5.22
N ARG A 144 -11.42 11.79 4.53
CA ARG A 144 -12.56 11.52 3.65
C ARG A 144 -12.23 10.57 2.50
N GLU A 145 -11.08 10.72 1.86
CA GLU A 145 -10.67 9.85 0.75
C GLU A 145 -10.26 8.47 1.26
N ILE A 146 -9.54 8.42 2.38
CA ILE A 146 -9.19 7.15 3.06
C ILE A 146 -10.46 6.37 3.42
N ALA A 147 -11.48 7.04 3.96
CA ALA A 147 -12.77 6.42 4.29
C ALA A 147 -13.40 5.76 3.05
N GLY A 148 -13.36 6.44 1.90
CA GLY A 148 -13.80 5.89 0.62
C GLY A 148 -12.97 4.70 0.13
N MET A 149 -11.64 4.77 0.25
CA MET A 149 -10.73 3.69 -0.18
C MET A 149 -10.87 2.42 0.68
N VAL A 150 -11.01 2.58 2.00
CA VAL A 150 -11.03 1.48 2.97
C VAL A 150 -12.47 1.01 3.29
N ALA A 151 -13.47 1.62 2.65
CA ALA A 151 -14.90 1.33 2.83
C ALA A 151 -15.34 1.41 4.31
N CYS A 152 -15.00 2.52 4.97
CA CYS A 152 -15.42 2.85 6.34
C CYS A 152 -15.86 4.32 6.44
N ASP A 153 -16.37 4.72 7.61
CA ASP A 153 -16.67 6.14 7.86
C ASP A 153 -15.43 6.90 8.38
N GLU A 154 -15.48 8.23 8.30
CA GLU A 154 -14.38 9.10 8.73
C GLU A 154 -14.07 9.01 10.23
N ALA A 155 -15.07 8.72 11.08
CA ALA A 155 -14.86 8.55 12.52
C ALA A 155 -14.06 7.28 12.80
N GLN A 156 -14.37 6.18 12.11
CA GLN A 156 -13.61 4.94 12.15
C GLN A 156 -12.18 5.15 11.68
N VAL A 157 -11.94 5.91 10.61
CA VAL A 157 -10.57 6.24 10.16
C VAL A 157 -9.79 6.94 11.28
N ARG A 158 -10.38 7.95 11.95
CA ARG A 158 -9.72 8.66 13.06
C ARG A 158 -9.39 7.74 14.24
N VAL A 159 -10.30 6.84 14.60
CA VAL A 159 -10.08 5.85 15.66
C VAL A 159 -8.96 4.88 15.28
N ILE A 160 -8.96 4.38 14.04
CA ILE A 160 -7.91 3.47 13.54
C ILE A 160 -6.56 4.18 13.56
N LEU A 161 -6.47 5.44 13.11
CA LEU A 161 -5.22 6.22 13.14
C LEU A 161 -4.68 6.40 14.56
N SER A 162 -5.55 6.74 15.51
CA SER A 162 -5.15 6.88 16.92
C SER A 162 -4.55 5.58 17.45
N ARG A 163 -5.22 4.45 17.22
CA ARG A 163 -4.73 3.12 17.62
C ARG A 163 -3.44 2.74 16.92
N ALA A 164 -3.35 2.98 15.61
CA ALA A 164 -2.18 2.66 14.80
C ALA A 164 -0.93 3.42 15.27
N ARG A 165 -1.05 4.73 15.52
CA ARG A 165 0.09 5.54 16.01
C ARG A 165 0.52 5.15 17.41
N ASN A 166 -0.42 4.80 18.29
CA ASN A 166 -0.08 4.31 19.63
C ASN A 166 0.60 2.95 19.59
N ALA A 167 0.11 2.03 18.77
CA ALA A 167 0.74 0.73 18.55
C ALA A 167 2.15 0.88 17.96
N LEU A 168 2.31 1.70 16.92
CA LEU A 168 3.60 1.94 16.28
C LEU A 168 4.62 2.51 17.27
N ARG A 169 4.22 3.47 18.11
CA ARG A 169 5.09 4.03 19.15
C ARG A 169 5.55 2.95 20.15
N GLY A 170 4.64 2.06 20.56
CA GLY A 170 4.98 0.95 21.45
C GLY A 170 5.96 -0.03 20.83
N ILE A 171 5.74 -0.41 19.56
CA ILE A 171 6.63 -1.31 18.81
C ILE A 171 8.01 -0.69 18.63
N LEU A 172 8.08 0.57 18.18
CA LEU A 172 9.35 1.28 18.00
C LEU A 172 10.13 1.38 19.30
N LYS A 173 9.47 1.73 20.41
CA LYS A 173 10.12 1.79 21.72
C LYS A 173 10.73 0.44 22.09
N LYS A 174 9.96 -0.64 21.95
CA LYS A 174 10.42 -2.00 22.25
C LYS A 174 11.64 -2.37 21.41
N MET A 175 11.57 -2.19 20.09
CA MET A 175 12.70 -2.50 19.18
C MET A 175 13.95 -1.70 19.52
N MET A 176 13.81 -0.42 19.86
CA MET A 176 14.95 0.42 20.27
C MET A 176 15.54 -0.01 21.62
N ASP A 177 14.70 -0.45 22.56
CA ASP A 177 15.15 -0.98 23.86
C ASP A 177 15.90 -2.31 23.67
N ASP A 178 15.40 -3.19 22.78
CA ASP A 178 16.03 -4.48 22.42
C ASP A 178 17.40 -4.26 21.74
N GLU A 179 17.51 -3.34 20.76
CA GLU A 179 18.78 -3.01 20.08
C GLU A 179 19.83 -2.40 21.03
N ARG A 180 19.41 -1.73 22.11
CA ARG A 180 20.32 -1.21 23.14
C ARG A 180 20.85 -2.31 24.05
N ALA A 181 20.02 -3.30 24.38
CA ALA A 181 20.42 -4.44 25.18
C ALA A 181 21.50 -5.27 24.45
N GLU A 182 21.30 -5.54 23.16
CA GLU A 182 22.24 -6.31 22.32
C GLU A 182 23.60 -5.63 22.10
N ARG A 183 23.70 -4.31 22.25
CA ARG A 183 24.97 -3.57 22.15
C ARG A 183 25.77 -3.50 23.45
N THR A 184 25.16 -3.92 24.56
CA THR A 184 25.78 -3.83 25.91
C THR A 184 26.38 -5.17 26.35
N ASP A 185 25.97 -6.28 25.71
CA ASP A 185 26.55 -7.63 25.85
C ASP A 185 27.70 -7.87 24.85
#